data_AF-A0AAV4H511-F1
#
_entry.id   AF-A0AAV4H511-F1
#
_cell.length_a   1.000
_cell.length_b   1.000
_cell.length_c   1.000
_cell.angle_alpha   90.00
_cell.angle_beta   90.00
_cell.angle_gamma   90.00
#
_symmetry.space_group_name_H-M   'P 1'
#
loop_
_entity.id
_entity.type
_entity.pdbx_description
1 polymer ?
#
loop_
_entity_poly.entity_id
_entity_poly.type
_entity_poly.pdbx_seq_one_letter_code
_entity_poly.pdbx_strand_id
1 'polypeptide(L)'
;MISAVHYIWPEAIVALCNFHLCQAWYRKIQAFNLTTDYSDVKSLVGRWLRLVFALPTLFADSVRECFLTTLTDLMPDTTEANLFADYIYGTYLHQDCSYPPIMWADILCRNVKTTNACVAFHRHFQSSRQTYYPIYFKIHGSSQSGTK
;
A
#
# COMPACT_ATOMS: atom_id res chain seq x y z
N MET A 1 7.74 -13.47 3.75
CA MET A 1 6.66 -13.97 2.88
C MET A 1 7.22 -14.48 1.56
N ILE A 2 7.92 -13.65 0.78
CA ILE A 2 8.56 -14.05 -0.49
C ILE A 2 9.53 -15.24 -0.29
N SER A 3 10.40 -15.19 0.73
CA SER A 3 11.33 -16.28 1.04
C SER A 3 10.65 -17.61 1.39
N ALA A 4 9.45 -17.58 1.96
CA ALA A 4 8.70 -18.79 2.29
C ALA A 4 8.07 -19.42 1.03
N VAL A 5 7.63 -18.59 0.06
CA VAL A 5 7.12 -19.07 -1.22
C VAL A 5 8.24 -19.77 -1.99
N HIS A 6 9.41 -19.14 -2.13
CA HIS A 6 10.53 -19.74 -2.85
C HIS A 6 11.15 -20.95 -2.13
N TYR A 7 10.98 -21.08 -0.81
CA TYR A 7 11.38 -22.28 -0.08
C TYR A 7 10.56 -23.51 -0.51
N ILE A 8 9.27 -23.34 -0.78
CA ILE A 8 8.37 -24.43 -1.19
C ILE A 8 8.30 -24.57 -2.71
N TRP A 9 8.29 -23.45 -3.44
CA TRP A 9 8.22 -23.37 -4.90
C TRP A 9 9.30 -22.42 -5.42
N PRO A 10 10.53 -22.92 -5.66
CA PRO A 10 11.65 -22.10 -6.10
C PRO A 10 11.37 -21.32 -7.38
N GLU A 11 10.66 -21.95 -8.33
CA GLU A 11 10.35 -21.40 -9.66
C GLU A 11 9.10 -20.48 -9.69
N ALA A 12 8.42 -20.27 -8.56
CA ALA A 12 7.21 -19.46 -8.54
C ALA A 12 7.53 -17.99 -8.81
N ILE A 13 6.83 -17.38 -9.77
CA ILE A 13 6.91 -15.94 -10.02
C ILE A 13 5.95 -15.22 -9.06
N VAL A 14 6.50 -14.43 -8.13
CA VAL A 14 5.69 -13.64 -7.19
C VAL A 14 5.35 -12.28 -7.80
N ALA A 15 4.11 -12.13 -8.25
CA ALA A 15 3.57 -10.84 -8.68
C ALA A 15 2.81 -10.15 -7.53
N LEU A 16 3.23 -8.92 -7.19
CA LEU A 16 2.54 -8.09 -6.22
C LEU A 16 1.25 -7.49 -6.81
N CYS A 17 0.30 -7.23 -5.92
CA CYS A 17 -0.99 -6.65 -6.26
C CYS A 17 -0.91 -5.12 -6.25
N ASN A 18 -1.32 -4.48 -7.34
CA ASN A 18 -1.36 -3.02 -7.45
C ASN A 18 -2.24 -2.38 -6.37
N PHE A 19 -3.33 -3.04 -5.95
CA PHE A 19 -4.15 -2.54 -4.85
C PHE A 19 -3.35 -2.36 -3.56
N HIS A 20 -2.61 -3.39 -3.15
CA HIS A 20 -1.82 -3.35 -1.93
C HIS A 20 -0.59 -2.45 -2.06
N LEU A 21 -0.01 -2.35 -3.26
CA LEU A 21 1.06 -1.40 -3.57
C LEU A 21 0.58 0.04 -3.39
N CYS A 22 -0.51 0.42 -4.08
CA CYS A 22 -1.13 1.73 -3.96
C CYS A 22 -1.55 2.03 -2.52
N GLN A 23 -2.08 1.04 -1.79
CA GLN A 23 -2.43 1.20 -0.38
C GLN A 23 -1.20 1.46 0.49
N ALA A 24 -0.08 0.76 0.26
CA ALA A 24 1.17 0.97 0.99
C ALA A 24 1.73 2.38 0.74
N TRP A 25 1.74 2.82 -0.52
CA TRP A 25 2.17 4.17 -0.89
C TRP A 25 1.27 5.23 -0.26
N TYR A 26 -0.05 5.04 -0.31
CA TYR A 26 -0.99 5.98 0.29
C TYR A 26 -0.85 6.09 1.81
N ARG A 27 -0.55 5.00 2.51
CA ARG A 27 -0.23 5.04 3.95
C ARG A 27 1.02 5.88 4.25
N LYS A 28 2.00 5.91 3.34
CA LYS A 28 3.19 6.77 3.49
C LYS A 28 2.89 8.23 3.19
N ILE A 29 2.04 8.51 2.22
CA ILE A 29 1.48 9.86 2.02
C ILE A 29 0.80 10.35 3.31
N GLN A 30 0.02 9.50 3.97
CA GLN A 30 -0.59 9.84 5.27
C GLN A 30 0.45 10.08 6.36
N ALA A 31 1.43 9.18 6.49
CA ALA A 31 2.47 9.26 7.52
C ALA A 31 3.38 10.49 7.37
N PHE A 32 3.56 10.99 6.15
CA PHE A 32 4.39 12.16 5.85
C PHE A 32 3.57 13.45 5.69
N ASN A 33 2.31 13.47 6.15
CA ASN A 33 1.42 14.64 6.10
C ASN A 33 1.13 15.18 4.68
N LEU A 34 1.31 14.36 3.64
CA LEU A 34 1.10 14.72 2.23
C LEU A 34 -0.36 14.56 1.76
N THR A 35 -1.30 14.29 2.68
CA THR A 35 -2.68 13.96 2.31
C THR A 35 -3.42 15.15 1.71
N THR A 36 -3.16 16.36 2.22
CA THR A 36 -3.72 17.61 1.70
C THR A 36 -3.20 17.88 0.28
N ASP A 37 -1.89 17.76 0.07
CA ASP A 37 -1.26 17.90 -1.25
C ASP A 37 -1.80 16.90 -2.25
N TYR A 38 -1.88 15.62 -1.86
CA TYR A 38 -2.40 14.57 -2.72
C TYR A 38 -3.87 14.79 -3.11
N SER A 39 -4.66 15.46 -2.26
CA SER A 39 -6.06 15.76 -2.52
C SER A 39 -6.25 17.04 -3.35
N ASP A 40 -5.30 17.97 -3.29
CA ASP A 40 -5.33 19.19 -4.08
C ASP A 40 -4.85 18.94 -5.52
N VAL A 41 -5.70 19.24 -6.50
CA VAL A 41 -5.37 19.11 -7.92
C VAL A 41 -4.34 20.13 -8.39
N LYS A 42 -4.20 21.25 -7.67
CA LYS A 42 -3.27 22.34 -7.99
C LYS A 42 -1.90 22.16 -7.34
N SER A 43 -1.81 21.36 -6.27
CA SER A 43 -0.53 21.09 -5.59
C SER A 43 0.49 20.45 -6.56
N LEU A 44 1.69 21.03 -6.59
CA LEU A 44 2.82 20.47 -7.33
C LEU A 44 3.22 19.10 -6.76
N VAL A 45 3.25 18.99 -5.43
CA VAL A 45 3.56 17.75 -4.73
C VAL A 45 2.47 16.72 -5.02
N GLY A 46 1.19 17.11 -4.97
CA GLY A 46 0.07 16.25 -5.33
C GLY A 46 0.16 15.71 -6.77
N ARG A 47 0.52 16.55 -7.73
CA ARG A 47 0.72 16.12 -9.13
C ARG A 47 1.89 15.15 -9.25
N TRP A 48 3.03 15.44 -8.62
CA TRP A 48 4.18 14.55 -8.60
C TRP A 48 3.87 13.19 -7.97
N LEU A 49 3.17 13.16 -6.84
CA LEU A 49 2.73 11.91 -6.19
C LEU A 49 1.86 11.06 -7.13
N ARG A 50 0.95 11.67 -7.88
CA ARG A 50 0.12 10.94 -8.87
C ARG A 50 0.95 10.36 -10.02
N LEU A 51 2.03 11.02 -10.43
CA LEU A 51 2.99 10.48 -11.40
C LEU A 51 3.73 9.27 -10.82
N VAL A 52 4.12 9.30 -9.55
CA VAL A 52 4.69 8.10 -8.88
C VAL A 52 3.68 6.94 -8.91
N PHE A 53 2.39 7.20 -8.68
CA PHE A 53 1.33 6.20 -8.78
C PHE A 53 1.12 5.64 -10.20
N ALA A 54 1.69 6.28 -11.22
CA ALA A 54 1.69 5.77 -12.58
C ALA A 54 2.86 4.80 -12.86
N LEU A 55 3.93 4.75 -12.05
CA LEU A 55 5.06 3.84 -12.27
C LEU A 55 4.69 2.36 -12.53
N PRO A 56 3.64 1.78 -11.89
CA PRO A 56 3.23 0.40 -12.19
C PRO A 56 2.71 0.20 -13.63
N THR A 57 2.57 1.27 -14.42
CA THR A 57 2.18 1.25 -15.85
C THR A 57 3.36 1.11 -16.80
N LEU A 58 4.58 1.25 -16.28
CA LEU A 58 5.79 1.13 -17.08
C LEU A 58 6.25 -0.33 -17.13
N PHE A 59 7.13 -0.61 -18.08
CA PHE A 59 7.95 -1.82 -18.04
C PHE A 59 8.90 -1.77 -16.85
N ALA A 60 9.08 -2.91 -16.17
CA ALA A 60 9.91 -3.01 -14.97
C ALA A 60 11.30 -2.37 -15.15
N ASP A 61 11.95 -2.63 -16.29
CA ASP A 61 13.30 -2.14 -16.58
C ASP A 61 13.38 -0.62 -16.73
N SER A 62 12.28 0.03 -17.12
CA SER A 62 12.20 1.49 -17.30
C SER A 62 11.83 2.24 -16.03
N VAL A 63 11.30 1.57 -15.00
CA VAL A 63 10.81 2.22 -13.77
C VAL A 63 11.91 2.99 -13.06
N ARG A 64 13.07 2.35 -12.86
CA ARG A 64 14.17 2.93 -12.09
C ARG A 64 14.70 4.20 -12.76
N GLU A 65 14.97 4.12 -14.06
CA GLU A 65 15.43 5.26 -14.85
C GLU A 65 14.41 6.38 -14.84
N CYS A 66 13.13 6.09 -15.09
CA CYS A 66 12.05 7.07 -15.08
C CYS A 66 11.96 7.80 -13.73
N PHE A 67 12.11 7.08 -12.61
CA PHE A 67 12.08 7.69 -11.29
C PHE A 67 13.29 8.62 -11.05
N LEU A 68 14.50 8.13 -11.31
CA LEU A 68 15.75 8.86 -11.03
C LEU A 68 16.02 10.03 -11.97
N THR A 69 15.39 10.05 -13.15
CA THR A 69 15.53 11.13 -14.12
C THR A 69 14.26 11.99 -14.11
N THR A 70 13.21 11.52 -14.80
CA THR A 70 12.00 12.27 -15.07
C THR A 70 11.26 12.68 -13.80
N LEU A 71 11.06 11.77 -12.85
CA LEU A 71 10.30 12.12 -11.63
C LEU A 71 11.14 12.93 -10.64
N THR A 72 12.45 12.77 -10.62
CA THR A 72 13.34 13.58 -9.77
C THR A 72 13.37 15.03 -10.27
N ASP A 73 13.43 15.25 -11.59
CA ASP A 73 13.37 16.59 -12.19
C ASP A 73 12.04 17.32 -11.93
N LEU A 74 10.95 16.57 -11.81
CA LEU A 74 9.61 17.10 -11.55
C LEU A 74 9.29 17.18 -10.05
N MET A 75 10.17 16.70 -9.17
CA MET A 75 9.93 16.65 -7.74
C MET A 75 10.02 18.05 -7.13
N PRO A 76 9.00 18.52 -6.41
CA PRO A 76 9.10 19.77 -5.68
C PRO A 76 10.06 19.65 -4.50
N ASP A 77 10.87 20.69 -4.28
CA ASP A 77 11.84 20.75 -3.17
C ASP A 77 11.13 21.01 -1.83
N THR A 78 10.64 19.93 -1.22
CA THR A 78 9.98 19.94 0.08
C THR A 78 10.49 18.78 0.92
N THR A 79 10.51 18.94 2.24
CA THR A 79 11.01 17.89 3.14
C THR A 79 10.18 16.62 3.02
N GLU A 80 8.86 16.76 2.89
CA GLU A 80 7.91 15.66 2.81
C GLU A 80 8.01 14.90 1.49
N ALA A 81 8.21 15.60 0.36
CA ALA A 81 8.44 14.95 -0.93
C ALA A 81 9.75 14.16 -0.94
N ASN A 82 10.82 14.71 -0.37
CA ASN A 82 12.10 14.02 -0.21
C ASN A 82 11.95 12.74 0.65
N LEU A 83 11.26 12.81 1.79
CA LEU A 83 10.97 11.64 2.63
C LEU A 83 10.19 10.55 1.88
N PHE A 84 9.23 10.96 1.05
CA PHE A 84 8.48 10.02 0.23
C PHE A 84 9.35 9.41 -0.88
N ALA A 85 10.19 10.21 -1.53
CA ALA A 85 11.12 9.76 -2.56
C ALA A 85 12.13 8.75 -2.00
N ASP A 86 12.74 9.03 -0.84
CA ASP A 86 13.64 8.14 -0.13
C ASP A 86 12.96 6.81 0.21
N TYR A 87 11.71 6.86 0.66
CA TYR A 87 10.91 5.67 0.91
C TYR A 87 10.72 4.83 -0.36
N ILE A 88 10.34 5.46 -1.48
CA ILE A 88 10.15 4.77 -2.76
C ILE A 88 11.47 4.16 -3.23
N TYR A 89 12.55 4.92 -3.18
CA TYR A 89 13.86 4.48 -3.60
C TYR A 89 14.33 3.29 -2.75
N GLY A 90 14.40 3.43 -1.43
CA GLY A 90 14.89 2.37 -0.54
C GLY A 90 14.04 1.10 -0.58
N THR A 91 12.72 1.23 -0.69
CA THR A 91 11.80 0.08 -0.60
C THR A 91 11.59 -0.65 -1.91
N TYR A 92 11.66 0.05 -3.05
CA TYR A 92 11.26 -0.50 -4.35
C TYR A 92 12.29 -0.35 -5.48
N LEU A 93 13.29 0.53 -5.37
CA LEU A 93 14.19 0.85 -6.49
C LEU A 93 15.67 0.62 -6.18
N HIS A 94 16.07 0.59 -4.91
CA HIS A 94 17.43 0.25 -4.50
C HIS A 94 17.80 -1.15 -5.02
N GLN A 95 19.08 -1.38 -5.30
CA GLN A 95 19.56 -2.65 -5.83
C GLN A 95 19.14 -3.85 -4.95
N ASP A 96 19.22 -3.65 -3.63
CA ASP A 96 18.84 -4.66 -2.61
C ASP A 96 17.45 -4.41 -2.01
N CYS A 97 16.56 -3.73 -2.74
CA CYS A 97 15.23 -3.45 -2.23
C CYS A 97 14.40 -4.74 -2.05
N SER A 98 13.46 -4.71 -1.09
CA SER A 98 12.63 -5.88 -0.80
C SER A 98 11.56 -6.18 -1.87
N TYR A 99 11.23 -5.17 -2.68
CA TYR A 99 10.13 -5.22 -3.64
C TYR A 99 10.53 -4.58 -4.98
N PRO A 100 11.45 -5.20 -5.74
CA PRO A 100 11.94 -4.65 -6.99
C PRO A 100 10.84 -4.51 -8.05
N PRO A 101 11.01 -3.62 -9.06
CA PRO A 101 9.99 -3.31 -10.05
C PRO A 101 9.45 -4.53 -10.79
N ILE A 102 10.29 -5.53 -11.06
CA ILE A 102 9.88 -6.79 -11.71
C ILE A 102 8.72 -7.51 -11.00
N MET A 103 8.54 -7.27 -9.69
CA MET A 103 7.44 -7.88 -8.94
C MET A 103 6.11 -7.14 -9.12
N TRP A 104 6.10 -5.86 -9.50
CA TRP A 104 4.89 -5.04 -9.43
C TRP A 104 4.62 -4.15 -10.63
N ALA A 105 5.63 -3.76 -11.39
CA ALA A 105 5.53 -2.96 -12.60
C ALA A 105 5.47 -3.88 -13.81
N ASP A 106 4.33 -3.92 -14.48
CA ASP A 106 4.21 -4.45 -15.83
C ASP A 106 2.85 -4.07 -16.42
N ILE A 107 2.88 -3.43 -17.59
CA ILE A 107 1.69 -3.08 -18.37
C ILE A 107 0.94 -4.34 -18.86
N LEU A 108 1.64 -5.46 -19.05
CA LEU A 108 1.07 -6.71 -19.55
C LEU A 108 0.35 -7.52 -18.46
N CYS A 109 0.80 -7.42 -17.21
CA CYS A 109 0.16 -8.06 -16.05
C CYS A 109 -1.20 -7.45 -15.64
N ARG A 110 -1.63 -6.36 -16.30
CA ARG A 110 -2.85 -5.62 -15.97
C ARG A 110 -4.13 -6.41 -16.33
N ASN A 111 -4.05 -7.29 -17.32
CA ASN A 111 -5.18 -8.10 -17.79
C ASN A 111 -5.62 -9.20 -16.79
N VAL A 112 -4.82 -9.47 -15.75
CA VAL A 112 -5.11 -10.50 -14.72
C VAL A 112 -5.60 -9.87 -13.39
N LYS A 113 -5.57 -8.54 -13.25
CA LYS A 113 -5.64 -7.85 -11.94
C LYS A 113 -6.86 -6.94 -11.77
N THR A 114 -8.08 -7.41 -12.04
CA THR A 114 -9.26 -6.70 -11.52
C THR A 114 -9.35 -6.91 -10.01
N THR A 115 -9.43 -5.83 -9.22
CA THR A 115 -9.36 -5.88 -7.75
C THR A 115 -10.69 -6.25 -7.09
N ASN A 116 -11.74 -6.48 -7.89
CA ASN A 116 -13.10 -6.69 -7.42
C ASN A 116 -13.20 -7.89 -6.47
N ALA A 117 -12.54 -9.01 -6.77
CA ALA A 117 -12.58 -10.21 -5.94
C ALA A 117 -11.86 -10.00 -4.58
N CYS A 118 -10.65 -9.43 -4.61
CA CYS A 118 -9.89 -9.15 -3.39
C CYS A 118 -10.59 -8.12 -2.49
N VAL A 119 -11.13 -7.05 -3.09
CA VAL A 119 -11.88 -6.01 -2.37
C VAL A 119 -13.19 -6.57 -1.81
N ALA A 120 -13.90 -7.41 -2.56
CA ALA A 120 -15.12 -8.06 -2.09
C ALA A 120 -14.84 -9.00 -0.90
N PHE A 121 -13.80 -9.84 -1.00
CA PHE A 121 -13.38 -10.70 0.11
C PHE A 121 -13.01 -9.86 1.34
N HIS A 122 -12.20 -8.81 1.16
CA HIS A 122 -11.77 -7.97 2.28
C HIS A 122 -12.94 -7.26 2.95
N ARG A 123 -13.86 -6.69 2.16
CA ARG A 123 -15.09 -6.06 2.67
C ARG A 123 -15.95 -7.06 3.43
N HIS A 124 -16.16 -8.24 2.86
CA HIS A 124 -16.92 -9.31 3.51
C HIS A 124 -16.27 -9.74 4.82
N PHE A 125 -14.96 -9.95 4.84
CA PHE A 125 -14.21 -10.37 6.03
C PHE A 125 -14.15 -9.30 7.12
N GLN A 126 -14.05 -8.02 6.76
CA GLN A 126 -14.17 -6.93 7.75
C GLN A 126 -15.59 -6.86 8.32
N SER A 127 -16.61 -7.01 7.48
CA SER A 127 -18.01 -6.99 7.92
C SER A 127 -18.36 -8.18 8.84
N SER A 128 -17.79 -9.36 8.60
CA SER A 128 -18.02 -10.54 9.45
C SER A 128 -17.31 -10.47 10.80
N ARG A 129 -16.21 -9.71 10.90
CA ARG A 129 -15.55 -9.41 12.17
C ARG A 129 -16.32 -8.42 13.03
N GLN A 130 -17.08 -7.50 12.43
CA GLN A 130 -17.95 -6.56 13.17
C GLN A 130 -19.17 -7.26 13.78
N THR A 131 -19.67 -8.33 13.16
CA THR A 131 -20.76 -9.16 13.70
C THR A 131 -20.33 -10.12 14.82
N TYR A 132 -19.02 -10.31 15.05
CA TYR A 132 -18.46 -11.27 16.02
C TYR A 132 -17.87 -10.61 17.28
N TYR A 133 -18.39 -9.46 17.73
CA TYR A 133 -18.15 -9.01 19.10
C TYR A 133 -19.23 -9.58 20.05
N PRO A 134 -18.85 -10.07 21.24
CA PRO A 134 -19.54 -11.15 21.94
C PRO A 134 -20.69 -10.63 22.81
N ILE A 135 -21.73 -11.44 22.92
CA ILE A 135 -22.79 -11.31 23.92
C ILE A 135 -22.12 -11.29 25.31
N TYR A 136 -22.07 -10.13 25.95
CA TYR A 136 -21.57 -9.99 27.32
C TYR A 136 -22.45 -10.80 28.28
N PHE A 137 -21.87 -11.82 28.92
CA PHE A 137 -22.45 -12.47 30.09
C PHE A 137 -22.60 -11.43 31.22
N LYS A 138 -23.83 -10.99 31.47
CA LYS A 138 -24.19 -10.16 32.62
C LYS A 138 -24.32 -11.06 33.85
N ILE A 139 -23.20 -11.39 34.49
CA ILE A 139 -23.20 -12.06 35.80
C ILE A 139 -23.86 -11.08 36.79
N HIS A 140 -25.08 -11.38 37.21
CA HIS A 140 -25.76 -10.62 38.25
C HIS A 140 -25.04 -10.89 39.57
N GLY A 141 -24.25 -9.92 40.03
CA GLY A 141 -23.80 -9.88 41.41
C GLY A 141 -25.00 -9.57 42.30
N SER A 142 -25.56 -10.60 42.94
CA SER A 142 -26.50 -10.46 44.03
C SER A 142 -25.77 -9.94 45.27
N SER A 143 -25.65 -8.62 45.37
CA SER A 143 -25.38 -7.95 46.63
C SER A 143 -26.61 -8.05 47.53
N GLN A 144 -26.45 -8.74 48.66
CA GLN A 144 -27.42 -8.75 49.75
C GLN A 144 -27.64 -7.33 50.30
N SER A 145 -28.89 -6.97 50.55
CA SER A 145 -29.24 -5.93 51.52
C SER A 145 -30.43 -6.42 52.35
N GLY A 146 -30.15 -6.82 53.59
CA GLY A 146 -31.19 -6.93 54.60
C GLY A 146 -31.57 -5.55 55.14
N THR A 147 -32.82 -5.42 55.59
CA THR A 147 -33.21 -4.52 56.67
C THR A 147 -34.53 -4.99 57.27
N LYS A 148 -34.45 -5.26 58.57
CA LYS A 148 -35.43 -5.09 59.66
C LYS A 148 -36.89 -5.49 59.44
#